data_AF-A0A1X7SV02-F1
#
_entry.id   AF-A0A1X7SV02-F1
#
_cell.length_a   1.000
_cell.length_b   1.000
_cell.length_c   1.000
_cell.angle_alpha   90.00
_cell.angle_beta   90.00
_cell.angle_gamma   90.00
#
_symmetry.space_group_name_H-M   'P 1'
#
loop_
_entity.id
_entity.type
_entity.pdbx_description
1 polymer ?
#
loop_
_entity_poly.entity_id
_entity_poly.type
_entity_poly.pdbx_seq_one_letter_code
_entity_poly.pdbx_strand_id
1 'polypeptide(L)' 'MLIGTALGVKVDDLPPLPQSTTTNLILVFQRWIKSNEGVTWRKVLQVCEDYPDKFGEVKAGVDKFLESDRARANYKN' A
#
# COMPACT_ATOMS: atom_id res chain seq x y z
N MET A 1 -2.80 6.58 -9.14
CA MET A 1 -4.13 6.08 -8.74
C MET A 1 -4.24 4.56 -8.69
N LEU A 2 -3.47 3.81 -9.48
CA LEU A 2 -3.53 2.34 -9.55
C LEU A 2 -3.63 1.63 -8.19
N ILE A 3 -2.75 1.96 -7.24
CA ILE A 3 -2.79 1.36 -5.89
C ILE A 3 -4.11 1.61 -5.17
N GLY A 4 -4.71 2.80 -5.34
CA GLY A 4 -6.01 3.09 -4.73
C GLY A 4 -7.13 2.25 -5.34
N THR A 5 -7.17 2.13 -6.67
CA THR A 5 -8.11 1.25 -7.37
C THR A 5 -7.93 -0.21 -6.95
N ALA A 6 -6.69 -0.70 -6.85
CA ALA A 6 -6.38 -2.07 -6.43
C ALA A 6 -6.77 -2.35 -4.96
N LEU A 7 -6.70 -1.32 -4.11
CA LEU A 7 -7.20 -1.36 -2.73
C LEU A 7 -8.72 -1.12 -2.62
N GLY A 8 -9.43 -0.95 -3.74
CA GLY A 8 -10.87 -0.73 -3.76
C GLY A 8 -11.31 0.67 -3.29
N VAL A 9 -10.40 1.65 -3.24
CA VAL A 9 -10.75 3.01 -2.83
C VAL A 9 -11.06 3.92 -4.00
N LYS A 10 -11.97 4.87 -3.75
CA LYS A 10 -12.28 5.97 -4.67
C LYS A 10 -11.04 6.83 -4.92
N VAL A 11 -10.76 7.16 -6.18
CA VAL A 11 -9.57 7.92 -6.60
C VAL A 11 -9.83 8.98 -7.67
N ASP A 12 -10.99 8.94 -8.34
CA ASP A 12 -11.41 9.86 -9.40
C ASP A 12 -11.43 11.35 -8.99
N ASP A 13 -11.56 11.64 -7.70
CA ASP A 13 -11.49 12.98 -7.13
C ASP A 13 -10.07 13.44 -6.80
N LEU A 14 -9.05 12.61 -7.02
CA LEU A 14 -7.65 12.96 -6.72
C LEU A 14 -7.00 13.72 -7.89
N PRO A 15 -6.31 14.85 -7.62
CA PRO A 15 -5.67 15.64 -8.68
C PRO A 15 -4.56 14.85 -9.39
N PRO A 16 -4.54 14.77 -10.73
CA PRO A 16 -3.55 13.99 -11.48
C PRO A 16 -2.23 14.75 -11.70
N LEU A 17 -1.82 15.59 -10.74
CA LEU A 17 -0.63 16.43 -10.84
C LEU A 17 0.57 15.74 -10.17
N PRO A 18 1.77 15.74 -10.78
CA PRO A 18 2.96 15.12 -10.18
C PRO A 18 3.28 15.65 -8.79
N GLN A 19 3.12 16.96 -8.56
CA GLN A 19 3.32 17.61 -7.26
C GLN A 19 2.37 17.14 -6.16
N SER A 20 1.24 16.52 -6.51
CA SER A 20 0.25 16.00 -5.57
C SER A 20 0.43 14.52 -5.26
N THR A 21 1.43 13.85 -5.84
CA THR A 21 1.60 12.39 -5.74
C THR A 21 1.65 11.89 -4.30
N THR A 22 2.47 12.53 -3.45
CA THR A 22 2.60 12.15 -2.04
C THR A 22 1.29 12.35 -1.27
N THR A 23 0.64 13.51 -1.43
CA THR A 23 -0.65 13.81 -0.79
C THR A 23 -1.73 12.83 -1.23
N ASN A 24 -1.79 12.49 -2.51
CA ASN A 24 -2.75 11.53 -3.04
C ASN A 24 -2.51 10.13 -2.49
N LEU A 25 -1.26 9.70 -2.35
CA LEU A 25 -0.93 8.42 -1.77
C LEU A 25 -1.37 8.33 -0.30
N ILE A 26 -1.12 9.38 0.47
CA ILE A 26 -1.58 9.48 1.87
C ILE A 26 -3.11 9.38 1.94
N LEU A 27 -3.82 10.12 1.08
CA LEU A 27 -5.29 10.10 1.04
C LEU A 27 -5.83 8.71 0.67
N VAL A 28 -5.19 8.01 -0.27
CA VAL A 28 -5.55 6.62 -0.63
C VAL A 28 -5.47 5.72 0.60
N PHE A 29 -4.36 5.75 1.34
CA PHE A 29 -4.22 4.93 2.55
C PHE A 29 -5.19 5.34 3.66
N GLN A 30 -5.44 6.64 3.84
CA GLN A 30 -6.44 7.11 4.81
C GLN A 30 -7.85 6.62 4.47
N ARG A 31 -8.24 6.69 3.19
CA ARG A 31 -9.54 6.18 2.72
C ARG A 31 -9.64 4.67 2.91
N TRP A 32 -8.57 3.95 2.58
CA TRP A 32 -8.53 2.50 2.72
C TRP A 32 -8.67 2.09 4.20
N ILE A 33 -7.90 2.71 5.10
CA ILE A 33 -8.02 2.46 6.54
C ILE A 33 -9.43 2.80 7.06
N LYS A 34 -10.02 3.92 6.61
CA LYS A 34 -11.39 4.33 6.99
C LYS A 34 -12.48 3.41 6.44
N SER A 35 -12.25 2.74 5.32
CA SER A 35 -13.24 1.79 4.76
C SER A 35 -13.49 0.61 5.70
N ASN A 36 -12.54 0.28 6.57
CA ASN A 36 -12.58 -0.85 7.50
C ASN A 36 -12.86 -2.22 6.83
N GLU A 37 -12.73 -2.31 5.51
CA GLU A 37 -12.93 -3.51 4.73
C GLU A 37 -11.56 -4.16 4.43
N GLY A 38 -11.20 -5.20 5.20
CA GLY A 38 -10.03 -6.03 4.91
C GLY A 38 -8.69 -5.31 5.00
N VAL A 39 -8.58 -4.29 5.86
CA VAL A 39 -7.37 -3.48 6.08
C VAL A 39 -6.28 -4.32 6.75
N THR A 40 -5.48 -5.01 5.94
CA THR A 40 -4.42 -5.89 6.41
C THR A 40 -3.17 -5.73 5.56
N TRP A 41 -1.99 -5.91 6.17
CA TRP A 41 -0.73 -5.95 5.43
C TRP A 41 -0.71 -7.03 4.34
N ARG A 42 -1.43 -8.14 4.56
CA ARG A 42 -1.62 -9.19 3.55
C ARG A 42 -2.28 -8.65 2.28
N LYS A 43 -3.28 -7.77 2.40
CA LYS A 43 -3.94 -7.16 1.24
C LYS A 43 -3.00 -6.25 0.45
N VAL A 44 -2.14 -5.48 1.13
CA VAL A 44 -1.11 -4.66 0.48
C VAL A 44 -0.10 -5.53 -0.28
N LEU A 45 0.36 -6.62 0.34
CA LEU A 45 1.27 -7.56 -0.30
C LEU A 45 0.64 -8.23 -1.52
N GLN A 46 -0.63 -8.64 -1.43
CA GLN A 46 -1.38 -9.19 -2.56
C GLN A 46 -1.46 -8.19 -3.72
N VAL A 47 -1.75 -6.90 -3.45
CA VAL A 47 -1.72 -5.87 -4.50
C VAL A 47 -0.33 -5.77 -5.15
N CYS A 48 0.75 -5.96 -4.40
CA CYS A 48 2.08 -5.94 -5.00
C CYS A 48 2.35 -7.17 -5.88
N GLU A 49 1.78 -8.32 -5.54
CA GLU A 49 1.85 -9.56 -6.31
C GLU A 49 0.99 -9.51 -7.58
N ASP A 50 -0.18 -8.87 -7.51
CA ASP A 50 -1.10 -8.70 -8.65
C ASP A 50 -0.53 -7.72 -9.71
N TYR A 51 0.37 -6.82 -9.31
CA TYR A 51 1.02 -5.83 -10.19
C TYR A 51 2.56 -5.85 -10.04
N PRO A 52 3.23 -6.96 -10.39
CA PRO A 52 4.64 -7.15 -10.10
C PRO A 52 5.54 -6.17 -10.87
N ASP A 53 5.11 -5.72 -12.05
CA ASP A 53 5.80 -4.73 -12.87
C ASP A 53 5.72 -3.30 -12.31
N LYS A 54 4.74 -3.03 -11.43
CA LYS A 54 4.55 -1.72 -10.80
C LYS A 54 5.04 -1.68 -9.37
N PHE A 55 4.88 -2.77 -8.63
CA PHE A 55 5.07 -2.81 -7.17
C PHE A 55 6.05 -3.90 -6.72
N GLY A 56 6.75 -4.59 -7.63
CA GLY A 56 7.71 -5.64 -7.27
C GLY A 56 8.81 -5.16 -6.33
N GLU A 57 9.36 -3.95 -6.55
CA GLU A 57 10.37 -3.37 -5.65
C GLU A 57 9.81 -3.04 -4.27
N VAL A 58 8.56 -2.57 -4.21
CA VAL A 58 7.86 -2.30 -2.94
C VAL A 58 7.69 -3.59 -2.15
N LYS A 59 7.24 -4.67 -2.81
CA LYS A 59 7.13 -6.00 -2.18
C LYS A 59 8.47 -6.46 -1.63
N ALA A 60 9.53 -6.42 -2.44
CA ALA A 60 10.87 -6.83 -2.01
C ALA A 60 11.37 -6.02 -0.80
N GLY A 61 11.09 -4.71 -0.76
CA GLY A 61 11.40 -3.85 0.38
C GLY A 61 10.64 -4.23 1.65
N VAL A 62 9.34 -4.55 1.53
CA VAL A 62 8.52 -5.00 2.66
C VAL A 62 8.98 -6.37 3.14
N ASP A 63 9.22 -7.33 2.25
CA ASP A 63 9.70 -8.67 2.60
C ASP A 63 11.03 -8.58 3.37
N LYS A 64 11.99 -7.81 2.84
CA LYS A 64 13.28 -7.56 3.52
C LYS A 64 13.11 -6.92 4.89
N PHE A 65 12.15 -6.00 5.05
CA PHE A 65 11.84 -5.41 6.36
C PHE A 65 11.29 -6.47 7.31
N LEU A 66 10.35 -7.31 6.87
CA LEU A 66 9.74 -8.36 7.70
C LEU A 66 10.76 -9.41 8.17
N GLU A 67 11.82 -9.63 7.39
CA GLU A 67 12.94 -10.50 7.76
C GLU A 67 13.89 -9.88 8.81
N SER A 68 13.88 -8.55 8.96
CA SER A 68 14.82 -7.82 9.83
C SER A 68 14.62 -8.09 11.32
N ASP A 69 15.70 -7.96 12.11
CA ASP A 69 15.64 -8.08 13.58
C ASP A 69 14.67 -7.08 14.20
N ARG A 70 14.57 -5.87 13.63
CA ARG A 70 13.59 -4.87 14.05
C ARG A 70 12.17 -5.39 13.91
N ALA A 71 11.82 -6.03 12.79
CA ALA A 71 10.48 -6.55 12.61
C ALA A 71 10.21 -7.74 13.54
N ARG A 72 11.19 -8.62 13.72
CA ARG A 72 11.10 -9.75 14.65
C ARG A 72 10.87 -9.32 16.10
N ALA A 73 11.55 -8.28 16.56
CA ALA A 73 11.44 -7.79 17.93
C ALA A 73 10.11 -7.10 18.23
N ASN A 74 9.46 -6.49 17.21
CA ASN A 74 8.31 -5.60 17.44
C ASN A 74 6.98 -6.14 16.89
N TYR A 75 7.00 -7.07 15.92
CA TYR A 75 5.80 -7.44 15.14
C TYR A 75 5.62 -8.94 14.90
N LYS A 76 6.52 -9.81 15.39
CA LYS A 76 6.26 -11.26 15.40
C LYS A 76 5.31 -11.59 16.57
N ASN A 77 4.10 -12.05 16.25
CA ASN A 77 3.25 -12.82 17.16
C ASN A 77 3.72 -14.27 17.18
#